data_AF-E4N6F6-F1
#
_entry.id   AF-E4N6F6-F1
#
_cell.length_a   1.000
_cell.length_b   1.000
_cell.length_c   1.000
_cell.angle_alpha   90.00
_cell.angle_beta   90.00
_cell.angle_gamma   90.00
#
_symmetry.space_group_name_H-M   'P 1'
#
loop_
_entity.id
_entity.type
_entity.pdbx_description
1 polymer ?
#
loop_
_entity_poly.entity_id
_entity_poly.type
_entity_poly.pdbx_seq_one_letter_code
_entity_poly.pdbx_strand_id
1 'polypeptide(L)'
;MATPAPHPPRREALAQAPAQPPALTPDRAGPGRAVRGPEARRVADRLSARFRVPVEPQDEPAGGRWTLRWYDGPTVAAVRCALGRLLPDGVAAADFAVRRDVTVRALALAAIRETRAGAMHRAVGSWGQRYHLERLLAEREHPDRPEGPREAAMLERLLAAATAESARGPAAPDLSRAFDLVARDGVAWLLPDHRLAGPADRDGLALTPLEYLTARYAAGVHRTAWETALAVLPLRTAVAAAHDDLRPEPDAARAALALLPALRAQLAAELDTIGDRLAAAVV
;
A
#
# COMPACT_ATOMS: atom_id res chain seq x y z
N MET A 1 11.38 -59.36 6.70
CA MET A 1 10.04 -58.86 7.07
C MET A 1 9.80 -57.59 6.25
N ALA A 2 9.33 -57.76 5.01
CA ALA A 2 7.92 -57.78 4.59
C ALA A 2 7.46 -56.37 4.14
N THR A 3 7.81 -56.08 2.89
CA THR A 3 7.33 -54.97 2.07
C THR A 3 5.85 -55.21 1.70
N PRO A 4 4.92 -54.26 1.87
CA PRO A 4 3.59 -54.40 1.30
C PRO A 4 3.58 -53.94 -0.17
N ALA A 5 3.08 -54.84 -1.02
CA ALA A 5 2.84 -54.67 -2.44
C ALA A 5 1.54 -53.85 -2.71
N PRO A 6 1.35 -53.33 -3.94
CA PRO A 6 0.35 -52.30 -4.25
C PRO A 6 -1.05 -52.89 -4.55
N HIS A 7 -2.09 -52.15 -4.18
CA HIS A 7 -3.48 -52.47 -4.53
C HIS A 7 -3.82 -52.06 -5.98
N PRO A 8 -4.61 -52.87 -6.72
CA PRO A 8 -5.02 -52.61 -8.10
C PRO A 8 -6.20 -51.61 -8.22
N PRO A 9 -6.47 -51.09 -9.44
CA PRO A 9 -7.37 -49.96 -9.67
C PRO A 9 -8.85 -50.37 -9.69
N ARG A 10 -9.70 -49.53 -9.08
CA ARG A 10 -11.16 -49.66 -9.13
C ARG A 10 -11.71 -48.84 -10.29
N ARG A 11 -12.21 -49.52 -11.33
CA ARG A 11 -13.02 -48.96 -12.41
C ARG A 11 -14.50 -49.10 -12.07
N GLU A 12 -15.29 -48.17 -12.60
CA GLU A 12 -16.76 -48.15 -12.77
C GLU A 12 -17.62 -47.65 -11.59
N ALA A 13 -18.16 -46.44 -11.76
CA ALA A 13 -19.60 -46.25 -11.98
C ALA A 13 -19.85 -44.88 -12.64
N LEU A 14 -20.40 -44.92 -13.86
CA LEU A 14 -20.98 -43.78 -14.56
C LEU A 14 -22.16 -43.24 -13.75
N ALA A 15 -21.99 -42.10 -13.08
CA ALA A 15 -23.09 -41.31 -12.57
C ALA A 15 -23.60 -40.40 -13.70
N GLN A 16 -24.80 -40.71 -14.18
CA GLN A 16 -25.56 -39.91 -15.13
C GLN A 16 -25.74 -38.49 -14.60
N ALA A 17 -25.42 -37.50 -15.43
CA ALA A 17 -25.69 -36.10 -15.16
C ALA A 17 -27.22 -35.87 -15.05
N PRO A 18 -27.71 -35.09 -14.08
CA PRO A 18 -29.10 -34.67 -14.07
C PRO A 18 -29.37 -33.80 -15.31
N ALA A 19 -30.43 -34.14 -16.04
CA ALA A 19 -30.92 -33.39 -17.18
C ALA A 19 -31.12 -31.91 -16.80
N GLN A 20 -30.42 -31.02 -17.51
CA GLN A 20 -30.63 -29.59 -17.39
C GLN A 20 -32.07 -29.25 -17.86
N PRO A 21 -32.86 -28.49 -17.08
CA PRO A 21 -34.10 -27.93 -17.60
C PRO A 21 -33.77 -27.01 -18.79
N PRO A 22 -34.66 -26.91 -19.80
CA PRO A 22 -34.41 -26.07 -20.96
C PRO A 22 -34.15 -24.64 -20.52
N ALA A 23 -33.05 -24.08 -21.02
CA ALA A 23 -32.68 -22.70 -20.82
C ALA A 23 -33.86 -21.81 -21.22
N LEU A 24 -34.43 -21.11 -20.23
CA LEU A 24 -35.26 -19.94 -20.49
C LEU A 24 -34.39 -18.95 -21.26
N THR A 25 -34.65 -18.85 -22.55
CA THR A 25 -34.11 -17.81 -23.41
C THR A 25 -34.40 -16.47 -22.73
N PRO A 26 -33.38 -15.68 -22.35
CA PRO A 26 -33.66 -14.33 -21.90
C PRO A 26 -34.27 -13.59 -23.09
N ASP A 27 -35.49 -13.13 -22.86
CA ASP A 27 -36.25 -12.27 -23.74
C ASP A 27 -35.32 -11.14 -24.23
N ARG A 28 -35.05 -11.13 -25.54
CA ARG A 28 -34.21 -10.11 -26.16
C ARG A 28 -34.96 -8.79 -26.04
N ALA A 29 -34.62 -8.01 -25.02
CA ALA A 29 -34.83 -6.58 -25.03
C ALA A 29 -34.37 -6.05 -26.40
N GLY A 30 -35.25 -5.28 -27.06
CA GLY A 30 -35.03 -4.78 -28.42
C GLY A 30 -33.69 -4.04 -28.59
N PRO A 31 -33.26 -3.73 -29.83
CA PRO A 31 -31.93 -3.19 -30.09
C PRO A 31 -31.71 -1.91 -29.28
N GLY A 32 -31.00 -2.06 -28.16
CA GLY A 32 -30.54 -0.96 -27.34
C GLY A 32 -29.75 -0.02 -28.24
N ARG A 33 -30.09 1.26 -28.22
CA ARG A 33 -29.44 2.28 -29.02
C ARG A 33 -27.97 2.34 -28.60
N ALA A 34 -27.08 1.74 -29.41
CA ALA A 34 -25.66 1.71 -29.14
C ALA A 34 -25.13 3.12 -28.83
N VAL A 35 -24.42 3.24 -27.71
CA VAL A 35 -23.80 4.50 -27.26
C VAL A 35 -22.82 4.98 -28.33
N ARG A 36 -22.98 6.23 -28.77
CA ARG A 36 -22.10 6.83 -29.78
C ARG A 36 -20.88 7.48 -29.14
N GLY A 37 -19.75 7.53 -29.86
CA GLY A 37 -18.51 8.12 -29.35
C GLY A 37 -18.62 9.52 -28.71
N PRO A 38 -19.39 10.48 -29.28
CA PRO A 38 -19.59 11.79 -28.63
C PRO A 38 -20.32 11.72 -27.29
N GLU A 39 -21.19 10.73 -27.10
CA GLU A 39 -21.91 10.51 -25.85
C GLU A 39 -20.99 9.91 -24.78
N ALA A 40 -20.20 8.90 -25.15
CA ALA A 40 -19.17 8.33 -24.28
C ALA A 40 -18.19 9.40 -23.77
N ARG A 41 -17.76 10.31 -24.65
CA ARG A 41 -16.91 11.47 -24.27
C ARG A 41 -17.60 12.40 -23.28
N ARG A 42 -18.86 12.79 -23.51
CA ARG A 42 -19.61 13.64 -22.56
C ARG A 42 -19.81 12.99 -21.19
N VAL A 43 -19.99 11.67 -21.14
CA VAL A 43 -20.05 10.92 -19.88
C VAL A 43 -18.70 10.96 -19.18
N ALA A 44 -17.62 10.67 -19.90
CA ALA A 44 -16.25 10.71 -19.40
C ALA A 44 -15.86 12.10 -18.87
N ASP A 45 -16.20 13.19 -19.57
CA ASP A 45 -15.93 14.56 -19.15
C ASP A 45 -16.66 14.92 -17.84
N ARG A 46 -17.92 14.52 -17.71
CA ARG A 46 -18.71 14.75 -16.48
C ARG A 46 -18.16 13.98 -15.30
N LEU A 47 -17.75 12.72 -15.51
CA LEU A 47 -17.07 11.93 -14.47
C LEU A 47 -15.71 12.55 -14.11
N SER A 48 -14.97 13.02 -15.11
CA SER A 48 -13.68 13.67 -14.90
C SER A 48 -13.80 14.94 -14.06
N ALA A 49 -14.78 15.80 -14.39
CA ALA A 49 -15.07 17.00 -13.61
C ALA A 49 -15.51 16.67 -12.17
N ARG A 50 -16.35 15.64 -12.00
CA ARG A 50 -16.85 15.22 -10.68
C ARG A 50 -15.73 14.71 -9.77
N PHE A 51 -14.88 13.82 -10.27
CA PHE A 51 -13.86 13.14 -9.47
C PHE A 51 -12.49 13.83 -9.52
N ARG A 52 -12.34 14.89 -10.34
CA ARG A 52 -11.10 15.62 -10.57
C ARG A 52 -9.94 14.69 -11.00
N VAL A 53 -10.27 13.69 -11.81
CA VAL A 53 -9.30 12.77 -12.44
C VAL A 53 -9.66 12.60 -13.91
N PRO A 54 -8.70 12.48 -14.84
CA PRO A 54 -9.01 12.18 -16.23
C PRO A 54 -9.66 10.80 -16.37
N VAL A 55 -10.85 10.76 -16.97
CA VAL A 55 -11.53 9.53 -17.40
C VAL A 55 -11.52 9.49 -18.92
N GLU A 56 -10.97 8.42 -19.48
CA GLU A 56 -10.81 8.23 -20.92
C GLU A 56 -11.79 7.18 -21.43
N PRO A 57 -12.64 7.50 -22.42
CA PRO A 57 -13.47 6.52 -23.08
C PRO A 57 -12.65 5.78 -24.15
N GLN A 58 -12.63 4.45 -24.08
CA GLN A 58 -12.03 3.56 -25.07
C GLN A 58 -13.12 2.71 -25.72
N ASP A 59 -13.13 2.65 -27.05
CA ASP A 59 -14.06 1.79 -27.80
C ASP A 59 -13.56 0.34 -27.77
N GLU A 60 -14.41 -0.61 -27.39
CA GLU A 60 -14.08 -2.03 -27.37
C GLU A 60 -14.66 -2.70 -28.64
N PRO A 61 -13.83 -2.95 -29.67
CA PRO A 61 -14.31 -3.33 -30.99
C PRO A 61 -15.01 -4.70 -31.02
N ALA A 62 -14.72 -5.58 -30.06
CA ALA A 62 -15.28 -6.93 -30.01
C ALA A 62 -16.70 -6.99 -29.41
N GLY A 63 -17.15 -5.93 -28.71
CA GLY A 63 -18.41 -5.95 -27.95
C GLY A 63 -19.34 -4.76 -28.22
N GLY A 64 -18.93 -3.78 -29.04
CA GLY A 64 -19.69 -2.55 -29.26
C GLY A 64 -19.92 -1.76 -27.95
N ARG A 65 -19.04 -1.96 -26.96
CA ARG A 65 -19.14 -1.42 -25.61
C ARG A 65 -18.03 -0.38 -25.42
N TRP A 66 -18.32 0.68 -24.67
CA TRP A 66 -17.32 1.67 -24.30
C TRP A 66 -16.71 1.31 -22.94
N THR A 67 -15.39 1.30 -22.81
CA THR A 67 -14.71 1.21 -21.52
C THR A 67 -14.33 2.61 -21.04
N LEU A 68 -14.83 3.02 -19.89
CA LEU A 68 -14.37 4.21 -19.18
C LEU A 68 -13.17 3.82 -18.32
N ARG A 69 -12.00 4.33 -18.70
CA ARG A 69 -10.72 4.03 -18.07
C ARG A 69 -10.21 5.23 -17.29
N TRP A 70 -9.68 5.01 -16.10
CA TRP A 70 -8.98 6.05 -15.35
C TRP A 70 -7.82 5.44 -14.54
N TYR A 71 -6.91 6.31 -14.12
CA TYR A 71 -5.74 5.93 -13.34
C TYR A 71 -5.90 6.43 -11.91
N ASP A 72 -5.62 5.54 -10.95
CA ASP A 72 -5.74 5.79 -9.53
C ASP A 72 -7.15 6.36 -9.20
N GLY A 73 -7.27 7.37 -8.34
CA GLY A 73 -8.56 8.07 -8.22
C GLY A 73 -9.67 7.30 -7.48
N PRO A 74 -10.96 7.54 -7.78
CA PRO A 74 -12.10 6.91 -7.10
C PRO A 74 -12.16 5.41 -7.35
N THR A 75 -12.84 4.68 -6.47
CA THR A 75 -13.08 3.23 -6.64
C THR A 75 -14.00 2.95 -7.83
N VAL A 76 -13.94 1.71 -8.35
CA VAL A 76 -14.85 1.26 -9.41
C VAL A 76 -16.31 1.35 -8.95
N ALA A 77 -16.60 1.02 -7.69
CA ALA A 77 -17.94 1.13 -7.12
C ALA A 77 -18.44 2.59 -7.12
N ALA A 78 -17.60 3.55 -6.71
CA ALA A 78 -17.94 4.96 -6.72
C ALA A 78 -18.25 5.49 -8.13
N VAL A 79 -17.45 5.11 -9.13
CA VAL A 79 -17.68 5.48 -10.53
C VAL A 79 -18.94 4.84 -11.08
N ARG A 80 -19.21 3.55 -10.81
CA ARG A 80 -20.46 2.88 -11.22
C ARG A 80 -21.68 3.56 -10.61
N CYS A 81 -21.61 3.91 -9.33
CA CYS A 81 -22.67 4.62 -8.64
C CYS A 81 -22.92 6.01 -9.25
N ALA A 82 -21.86 6.75 -9.61
CA ALA A 82 -21.98 8.03 -10.30
C ALA A 82 -22.54 7.89 -11.72
N LEU A 83 -22.11 6.86 -12.46
CA LEU A 83 -22.59 6.55 -13.79
C LEU A 83 -24.10 6.25 -13.78
N GLY A 84 -24.58 5.45 -12.83
CA GLY A 84 -26.01 5.14 -12.68
C GLY A 84 -26.87 6.39 -12.42
N ARG A 85 -26.33 7.39 -11.70
CA ARG A 85 -27.01 8.69 -11.51
C ARG A 85 -26.99 9.58 -12.75
N LEU A 86 -25.97 9.46 -13.60
CA LEU A 86 -25.85 10.25 -14.84
C LEU A 86 -26.72 9.71 -15.98
N LEU A 87 -27.10 8.43 -15.91
CA LEU A 87 -27.87 7.72 -16.93
C LEU A 87 -29.08 6.98 -16.29
N PRO A 88 -30.06 7.72 -15.74
CA PRO A 88 -31.21 7.11 -15.06
C PRO A 88 -32.19 6.39 -16.02
N ASP A 89 -32.22 6.75 -17.31
CA ASP A 89 -33.32 6.42 -18.24
C ASP A 89 -33.04 5.27 -19.22
N GLY A 90 -32.16 4.32 -18.88
CA GLY A 90 -32.00 3.10 -19.68
C GLY A 90 -31.12 3.21 -20.93
N VAL A 91 -30.37 4.30 -21.13
CA VAL A 91 -29.07 4.19 -21.83
C VAL A 91 -28.22 3.34 -20.90
N ALA A 92 -28.02 2.08 -21.28
CA ALA A 92 -27.71 1.09 -20.27
C ALA A 92 -26.36 1.43 -19.64
N ALA A 93 -26.31 1.59 -18.32
CA ALA A 93 -25.04 1.50 -17.62
C ALA A 93 -24.29 0.19 -17.97
N ALA A 94 -25.00 -0.81 -18.51
CA ALA A 94 -24.45 -2.00 -19.13
C ALA A 94 -23.63 -1.75 -20.40
N ASP A 95 -23.87 -0.67 -21.15
CA ASP A 95 -23.12 -0.29 -22.38
C ASP A 95 -21.75 0.34 -22.07
N PHE A 96 -21.48 0.61 -20.78
CA PHE A 96 -20.19 1.09 -20.31
C PHE A 96 -19.51 0.05 -19.43
N ALA A 97 -18.35 -0.43 -19.84
CA ALA A 97 -17.41 -1.07 -18.94
C ALA A 97 -16.68 0.03 -18.17
N VAL A 98 -16.23 -0.29 -16.96
CA VAL A 98 -15.44 0.62 -16.13
C VAL A 98 -14.18 -0.10 -15.70
N ARG A 99 -13.04 0.55 -15.91
CA ARG A 99 -11.75 -0.01 -15.57
C ARG A 99 -10.91 1.05 -14.87
N ARG A 100 -10.43 0.69 -13.69
CA ARG A 100 -9.45 1.45 -12.95
C ARG A 100 -8.11 0.75 -13.07
N ASP A 101 -7.10 1.45 -13.57
CA ASP A 101 -5.73 0.97 -13.50
C ASP A 101 -4.97 1.71 -12.40
N VAL A 102 -4.02 1.02 -11.80
CA VAL A 102 -3.20 1.56 -10.71
C VAL A 102 -1.84 1.93 -11.25
N THR A 103 -1.36 3.14 -10.93
CA THR A 103 -0.05 3.58 -11.41
C THR A 103 1.10 2.95 -10.64
N VAL A 104 2.30 3.01 -11.22
CA VAL A 104 3.55 2.63 -10.55
C VAL A 104 3.71 3.39 -9.23
N ARG A 105 3.32 4.67 -9.20
CA ARG A 105 3.37 5.51 -8.01
C ARG A 105 2.49 4.96 -6.88
N ALA A 106 1.23 4.65 -7.17
CA ALA A 106 0.31 4.09 -6.18
C ALA A 106 0.77 2.71 -5.67
N LEU A 107 1.31 1.86 -6.55
CA LEU A 107 1.85 0.55 -6.15
C LEU A 107 3.13 0.68 -5.31
N ALA A 108 4.05 1.57 -5.67
CA ALA A 108 5.25 1.84 -4.88
C ALA A 108 4.91 2.41 -3.50
N LEU A 109 3.92 3.31 -3.43
CA LEU A 109 3.42 3.85 -2.17
C LEU A 109 2.78 2.77 -1.29
N ALA A 110 1.99 1.88 -1.89
CA ALA A 110 1.44 0.72 -1.18
C ALA A 110 2.54 -0.22 -0.68
N ALA A 111 3.59 -0.46 -1.45
CA ALA A 111 4.73 -1.26 -1.02
C ALA A 111 5.43 -0.66 0.22
N ILE A 112 5.61 0.66 0.28
CA ILE A 112 6.15 1.35 1.47
C ILE A 112 5.25 1.09 2.69
N ARG A 113 3.93 1.28 2.53
CA ARG A 113 2.95 1.10 3.62
C ARG A 113 2.89 -0.33 4.12
N GLU A 114 2.80 -1.31 3.22
CA GLU A 114 2.72 -2.73 3.58
C GLU A 114 4.01 -3.24 4.22
N THR A 115 5.17 -2.72 3.79
CA THR A 115 6.44 -3.07 4.44
C THR A 115 6.53 -2.50 5.85
N ARG A 116 6.07 -1.25 6.04
CA ARG A 116 5.95 -0.65 7.38
C ARG A 116 4.97 -1.39 8.28
N ALA A 117 3.90 -1.94 7.72
CA ALA A 117 2.94 -2.77 8.44
C ALA A 117 3.46 -4.20 8.73
N GLY A 118 4.64 -4.57 8.20
CA GLY A 118 5.19 -5.92 8.31
C GLY A 118 4.48 -6.98 7.45
N ALA A 119 3.61 -6.55 6.55
CA ALA A 119 2.81 -7.43 5.68
C ALA A 119 3.51 -7.79 4.37
N MET A 120 4.51 -7.00 3.96
CA MET A 120 5.27 -7.29 2.74
C MET A 120 6.33 -8.36 2.99
N HIS A 121 6.18 -9.52 2.33
CA HIS A 121 7.10 -10.65 2.48
C HIS A 121 8.17 -10.67 1.37
N ARG A 122 9.43 -10.89 1.78
CA ARG A 122 10.60 -11.03 0.89
C ARG A 122 10.51 -12.16 -0.13
N ALA A 123 9.65 -13.16 0.11
CA ALA A 123 9.63 -14.42 -0.64
C ALA A 123 8.58 -14.49 -1.76
N VAL A 124 7.75 -13.46 -1.94
CA VAL A 124 6.77 -13.42 -3.03
C VAL A 124 7.43 -12.72 -4.21
N GLY A 125 7.61 -13.41 -5.34
CA GLY A 125 8.13 -12.77 -6.55
C GLY A 125 7.30 -11.55 -6.96
N SER A 126 7.90 -10.63 -7.72
CA SER A 126 7.33 -9.31 -8.05
C SER A 126 5.89 -9.36 -8.60
N TRP A 127 5.53 -10.42 -9.33
CA TRP A 127 4.17 -10.65 -9.83
C TRP A 127 3.13 -10.91 -8.72
N GLY A 128 3.46 -11.72 -7.72
CA GLY A 128 2.56 -11.99 -6.60
C GLY A 128 2.38 -10.77 -5.71
N GLN A 129 3.44 -9.98 -5.52
CA GLN A 129 3.40 -8.71 -4.80
C GLN A 129 2.50 -7.71 -5.53
N ARG A 130 2.65 -7.57 -6.85
CA ARG A 130 1.81 -6.69 -7.66
C ARG A 130 0.31 -7.01 -7.48
N TYR A 131 -0.07 -8.28 -7.69
CA TYR A 131 -1.48 -8.68 -7.57
C TYR A 131 -2.03 -8.44 -6.16
N HIS A 132 -1.23 -8.73 -5.13
CA HIS A 132 -1.59 -8.45 -3.74
C HIS A 132 -1.87 -6.96 -3.50
N LEU A 133 -0.97 -6.08 -3.95
CA LEU A 133 -1.11 -4.64 -3.80
C LEU A 133 -2.27 -4.09 -4.64
N GLU A 134 -2.46 -4.54 -5.88
CA GLU A 134 -3.62 -4.17 -6.70
C GLU A 134 -4.94 -4.51 -6.00
N ARG A 135 -5.03 -5.69 -5.35
CA ARG A 135 -6.20 -6.09 -4.57
C ARG A 135 -6.42 -5.20 -3.35
N LEU A 136 -5.36 -4.84 -2.62
CA LEU A 136 -5.45 -3.91 -1.48
C LEU A 136 -5.92 -2.51 -1.92
N LEU A 137 -5.46 -2.05 -3.08
CA LEU A 137 -5.78 -0.71 -3.59
C LEU A 137 -7.13 -0.63 -4.29
N ALA A 138 -7.77 -1.76 -4.61
CA ALA A 138 -9.06 -1.81 -5.31
C ALA A 138 -10.15 -0.97 -4.63
N GLU A 139 -10.21 -1.03 -3.29
CA GLU A 139 -11.19 -0.32 -2.46
C GLU A 139 -10.68 1.01 -1.89
N ARG A 140 -9.41 1.36 -2.11
CA ARG A 140 -8.84 2.64 -1.64
C ARG A 140 -9.08 3.74 -2.66
N GLU A 141 -9.70 4.84 -2.25
CA GLU A 141 -9.77 6.06 -3.06
C GLU A 141 -8.40 6.76 -3.09
N HIS A 142 -8.03 7.28 -4.26
CA HIS A 142 -6.80 8.05 -4.50
C HIS A 142 -5.52 7.41 -3.91
N PRO A 143 -5.17 6.17 -4.32
CA PRO A 143 -4.13 5.36 -3.71
C PRO A 143 -2.72 5.90 -3.96
N ASP A 144 -2.57 6.78 -4.94
CA ASP A 144 -1.37 7.53 -5.30
C ASP A 144 -1.06 8.68 -4.33
N ARG A 145 -2.01 9.04 -3.46
CA ARG A 145 -1.86 10.17 -2.54
C ARG A 145 -1.14 9.75 -1.25
N PRO A 146 -0.01 10.40 -0.92
CA PRO A 146 0.64 10.22 0.37
C PRO A 146 -0.20 10.85 1.49
N GLU A 147 -0.08 10.30 2.71
CA GLU A 147 -0.75 10.76 3.92
C GLU A 147 -0.08 11.99 4.54
N GLY A 148 1.19 12.23 4.19
CA GLY A 148 1.95 13.39 4.68
C GLY A 148 3.25 13.63 3.92
N PRO A 149 3.96 14.72 4.25
CA PRO A 149 5.18 15.14 3.53
C PRO A 149 6.30 14.11 3.62
N ARG A 150 6.43 13.40 4.74
CA ARG A 150 7.42 12.33 4.92
C ARG A 150 7.20 11.18 3.96
N GLU A 151 5.97 10.69 3.88
CA GLU A 151 5.61 9.58 2.99
C GLU A 151 5.77 9.99 1.52
N ALA A 152 5.42 11.23 1.18
CA ALA A 152 5.66 11.78 -0.15
C ALA A 152 7.15 11.77 -0.50
N ALA A 153 8.02 12.25 0.40
CA ALA A 153 9.46 12.30 0.15
C ALA A 153 10.10 10.90 0.07
N MET A 154 9.66 9.95 0.90
CA MET A 154 10.07 8.54 0.80
C MET A 154 9.68 7.93 -0.54
N LEU A 155 8.47 8.20 -1.02
CA LEU A 155 7.99 7.75 -2.33
C LEU A 155 8.82 8.34 -3.47
N GLU A 156 9.09 9.65 -3.45
CA GLU A 156 9.94 10.28 -4.48
C GLU A 156 11.34 9.65 -4.51
N ARG A 157 11.94 9.40 -3.34
CA ARG A 157 13.26 8.77 -3.24
C ARG A 157 13.26 7.33 -3.77
N LEU A 158 12.21 6.57 -3.49
CA LEU A 158 12.04 5.21 -4.02
C LEU A 158 11.90 5.23 -5.55
N LEU A 159 11.04 6.08 -6.09
CA LEU A 159 10.82 6.19 -7.54
C LEU A 159 12.08 6.66 -8.27
N ALA A 160 12.83 7.60 -7.68
CA ALA A 160 14.12 8.04 -8.21
C ALA A 160 15.13 6.88 -8.26
N ALA A 161 15.27 6.12 -7.17
CA ALA A 161 16.17 4.96 -7.12
C ALA A 161 15.76 3.80 -8.03
N ALA A 162 14.46 3.68 -8.31
CA ALA A 162 13.88 2.70 -9.22
C ALA A 162 13.92 3.12 -10.70
N THR A 163 14.32 4.36 -10.98
CA THR A 163 14.47 4.86 -12.35
C THR A 163 15.89 4.53 -12.82
N ALA A 164 16.01 3.77 -13.91
CA ALA A 164 17.31 3.47 -14.50
C ALA A 164 17.91 4.73 -15.17
N GLU A 165 19.23 4.92 -15.06
CA GLU A 165 19.91 5.92 -15.86
C GLU A 165 19.85 5.50 -17.34
N SER A 166 19.17 6.30 -18.16
CA SER A 166 19.06 6.07 -19.60
C SER A 166 19.78 7.17 -20.36
N ALA A 167 20.68 6.77 -21.26
CA ALA A 167 21.37 7.68 -22.17
C ALA A 167 20.44 8.34 -23.21
N ARG A 168 19.16 7.92 -23.31
CA ARG A 168 18.22 8.33 -24.37
C ARG A 168 17.02 9.16 -23.88
N GLY A 169 17.10 9.74 -22.68
CA GLY A 169 16.06 10.62 -22.14
C GLY A 169 15.44 10.10 -20.85
N PRO A 170 14.37 10.75 -20.34
CA PRO A 170 13.80 10.44 -19.04
C PRO A 170 13.25 9.01 -19.03
N ALA A 171 13.87 8.14 -18.24
CA ALA A 171 13.37 6.80 -18.00
C ALA A 171 12.16 6.83 -17.06
N ALA A 172 11.18 5.98 -17.32
CA ALA A 172 10.10 5.75 -16.37
C ALA A 172 10.62 4.89 -15.20
N PRO A 173 10.07 5.07 -13.97
CA PRO A 173 10.43 4.21 -12.84
C PRO A 173 10.02 2.76 -13.12
N ASP A 174 10.93 1.82 -12.84
CA ASP A 174 10.67 0.38 -12.95
C ASP A 174 10.01 -0.14 -11.66
N LEU A 175 8.77 -0.59 -11.78
CA LEU A 175 8.01 -1.13 -10.65
C LEU A 175 8.67 -2.36 -10.02
N SER A 176 9.25 -3.25 -10.84
CA SER A 176 9.89 -4.47 -10.33
C SER A 176 11.10 -4.10 -9.48
N ARG A 177 11.90 -3.15 -9.97
CA ARG A 177 13.03 -2.60 -9.22
C ARG A 177 12.59 -1.90 -7.93
N ALA A 178 11.51 -1.13 -7.95
CA ALA A 178 10.97 -0.51 -6.74
C ALA A 178 10.59 -1.56 -5.68
N PHE A 179 9.93 -2.64 -6.10
CA PHE A 179 9.59 -3.75 -5.20
C PHE A 179 10.81 -4.48 -4.67
N ASP A 180 11.80 -4.75 -5.53
CA ASP A 180 13.04 -5.41 -5.11
C ASP A 180 13.81 -4.58 -4.07
N LEU A 181 13.90 -3.26 -4.28
CA LEU A 181 14.54 -2.34 -3.33
C LEU A 181 13.84 -2.38 -1.96
N VAL A 182 12.50 -2.29 -1.94
CA VAL A 182 11.74 -2.31 -0.68
C VAL A 182 11.81 -3.68 0.00
N ALA A 183 11.71 -4.77 -0.75
CA ALA A 183 11.77 -6.12 -0.18
C ALA A 183 13.15 -6.46 0.37
N ARG A 184 14.22 -6.14 -0.38
CA ARG A 184 15.60 -6.45 -0.02
C ARG A 184 16.12 -5.53 1.08
N ASP A 185 16.00 -4.22 0.86
CA ASP A 185 16.67 -3.20 1.67
C ASP A 185 15.76 -2.61 2.75
N GLY A 186 14.47 -2.99 2.76
CA GLY A 186 13.47 -2.42 3.65
C GLY A 186 13.10 -1.00 3.24
N VAL A 187 12.66 -0.18 4.19
CA VAL A 187 12.27 1.22 3.94
C VAL A 187 13.09 2.24 4.71
N ALA A 188 13.95 1.82 5.65
CA ALA A 188 14.78 2.76 6.41
C ALA A 188 15.78 3.53 5.55
N TRP A 189 16.33 2.89 4.51
CA TRP A 189 17.26 3.53 3.57
C TRP A 189 16.64 4.72 2.81
N LEU A 190 15.30 4.82 2.77
CA LEU A 190 14.59 5.98 2.22
C LEU A 190 14.73 7.23 3.12
N LEU A 191 15.17 7.06 4.36
CA LEU A 191 15.47 8.13 5.29
C LEU A 191 16.98 8.47 5.27
N PRO A 192 17.38 9.68 5.69
CA PRO A 192 18.77 10.03 5.92
C PRO A 192 19.24 9.47 7.27
N ASP A 193 20.24 8.59 7.25
CA ASP A 193 20.74 7.92 8.47
C ASP A 193 21.37 8.87 9.51
N HIS A 194 21.76 10.08 9.10
CA HIS A 194 22.58 10.99 9.91
C HIS A 194 21.91 12.34 10.22
N ARG A 195 20.64 12.54 9.84
CA ARG A 195 19.98 13.84 10.02
C ARG A 195 18.91 13.79 11.10
N LEU A 196 19.27 14.28 12.29
CA LEU A 196 18.31 14.59 13.35
C LEU A 196 17.45 15.80 12.94
N ALA A 197 16.14 15.71 13.13
CA ALA A 197 15.21 16.80 12.88
C ALA A 197 15.47 17.98 13.84
N GLY A 198 15.72 19.16 13.28
CA GLY A 198 15.77 20.41 14.04
C GLY A 198 14.38 20.94 14.42
N PRO A 199 14.28 21.89 15.39
CA PRO A 199 13.00 22.48 15.82
C PRO A 199 12.23 23.22 14.71
N ALA A 200 12.93 23.63 13.65
CA ALA A 200 12.37 24.33 12.50
C ALA A 200 12.40 23.49 11.21
N ASP A 201 12.88 22.24 11.28
CA ASP A 201 12.92 21.38 10.10
C ASP A 201 11.50 20.99 9.68
N ARG A 202 11.13 21.42 8.47
CA ARG A 202 9.93 20.96 7.77
C ARG A 202 10.23 19.86 6.77
N ASP A 203 11.50 19.46 6.67
CA ASP A 203 11.92 18.35 5.84
C ASP A 203 11.31 17.06 6.39
N GLY A 204 10.36 16.49 5.65
CA GLY A 204 9.66 15.29 6.05
C GLY A 204 10.58 14.09 6.27
N LEU A 205 11.81 14.10 5.75
CA LEU A 205 12.73 12.98 5.89
C LEU A 205 13.60 13.04 7.15
N ALA A 206 13.68 14.17 7.84
CA ALA A 206 14.53 14.26 9.04
C ALA A 206 14.04 13.31 10.15
N LEU A 207 14.98 12.64 10.82
CA LEU A 207 14.65 11.65 11.85
C LEU A 207 14.22 12.35 13.13
N THR A 208 13.12 11.89 13.73
CA THR A 208 12.78 12.30 15.11
C THR A 208 13.87 11.81 16.09
N PRO A 209 13.98 12.39 17.30
CA PRO A 209 14.99 11.96 18.27
C PRO A 209 15.00 10.45 18.54
N LEU A 210 13.82 9.83 18.68
CA LEU A 210 13.73 8.40 18.94
C LEU A 210 14.14 7.56 17.72
N GLU A 211 13.77 7.99 16.52
CA GLU A 211 14.19 7.35 15.27
C GLU A 211 15.70 7.47 15.06
N TYR A 212 16.29 8.63 15.36
CA TYR A 212 17.73 8.85 15.26
C TYR A 212 18.49 7.91 16.21
N LEU A 213 18.08 7.83 17.49
CA LEU A 213 18.68 6.88 18.42
C LEU A 213 18.45 5.43 18.00
N THR A 214 17.28 5.11 17.44
CA THR A 214 17.01 3.77 16.91
C THR A 214 17.96 3.44 15.75
N ALA A 215 18.05 4.31 14.75
CA ALA A 215 18.92 4.12 13.59
C ALA A 215 20.37 3.89 14.00
N ARG A 216 20.83 4.57 15.06
CA ARG A 216 22.19 4.46 15.56
C ARG A 216 22.45 3.25 16.46
N TYR A 217 21.57 2.99 17.42
CA TYR A 217 21.83 2.04 18.51
C TYR A 217 21.08 0.71 18.39
N ALA A 218 20.13 0.58 17.46
CA ALA A 218 19.43 -0.69 17.26
C ALA A 218 20.42 -1.78 16.80
N ALA A 219 20.33 -2.95 17.43
CA ALA A 219 21.13 -4.13 17.13
C ALA A 219 20.25 -5.36 16.96
N GLY A 220 20.78 -6.38 16.28
CA GLY A 220 20.11 -7.67 16.06
C GLY A 220 18.69 -7.50 15.50
N VAL A 221 17.71 -8.09 16.18
CA VAL A 221 16.29 -8.07 15.76
C VAL A 221 15.71 -6.65 15.67
N HIS A 222 16.14 -5.73 16.54
CA HIS A 222 15.67 -4.35 16.51
C HIS A 222 16.22 -3.60 15.30
N ARG A 223 17.46 -3.90 14.89
CA ARG A 223 18.04 -3.32 13.68
C ARG A 223 17.27 -3.77 12.44
N THR A 224 16.99 -5.06 12.33
CA THR A 224 16.19 -5.59 11.21
C THR A 224 14.76 -5.01 11.19
N ALA A 225 14.15 -4.83 12.36
CA ALA A 225 12.82 -4.24 12.49
C ALA A 225 12.80 -2.75 12.10
N TRP A 226 13.84 -2.00 12.48
CA TRP A 226 14.05 -0.62 12.03
C TRP A 226 14.25 -0.56 10.51
N GLU A 227 15.20 -1.32 9.97
CA GLU A 227 15.55 -1.33 8.55
C GLU A 227 14.34 -1.68 7.67
N THR A 228 13.58 -2.69 8.09
CA THR A 228 12.43 -3.19 7.32
C THR A 228 11.21 -2.29 7.47
N ALA A 229 10.81 -1.96 8.70
CA ALA A 229 9.48 -1.41 8.99
C ALA A 229 9.49 -0.05 9.72
N LEU A 230 10.66 0.54 9.97
CA LEU A 230 10.84 1.72 10.82
C LEU A 230 10.35 1.49 12.26
N ALA A 231 10.42 0.25 12.75
CA ALA A 231 10.09 -0.04 14.14
C ALA A 231 11.16 0.57 15.05
N VAL A 232 10.74 1.54 15.88
CA VAL A 232 11.63 2.21 16.82
C VAL A 232 11.93 1.36 18.06
N LEU A 233 13.10 1.58 18.65
CA LEU A 233 13.41 1.01 19.96
C LEU A 233 12.43 1.54 21.02
N PRO A 234 12.14 0.75 22.07
CA PRO A 234 11.46 1.29 23.24
C PRO A 234 12.22 2.50 23.81
N LEU A 235 11.48 3.52 24.25
CA LEU A 235 12.06 4.80 24.69
C LEU A 235 13.18 4.63 25.73
N ARG A 236 12.93 3.81 26.76
CA ARG A 236 13.93 3.48 27.80
C ARG A 236 15.18 2.85 27.22
N THR A 237 15.03 1.89 26.31
CA THR A 237 16.12 1.17 25.66
C THR A 237 16.97 2.12 24.81
N ALA A 238 16.33 3.00 24.04
CA ALA A 238 17.04 3.96 23.19
C ALA A 238 17.87 4.96 24.02
N VAL A 239 17.29 5.53 25.09
CA VAL A 239 17.99 6.48 25.96
C VAL A 239 19.09 5.80 26.77
N ALA A 240 18.86 4.58 27.27
CA ALA A 240 19.89 3.81 27.97
C ALA A 240 21.08 3.49 27.06
N ALA A 241 20.83 3.04 25.83
CA ALA A 241 21.90 2.77 24.87
C ALA A 241 22.73 4.03 24.55
N ALA A 242 22.08 5.20 24.45
CA ALA A 242 22.79 6.46 24.26
C ALA A 242 23.57 6.91 25.51
N HIS A 243 23.10 6.56 26.71
CA HIS A 243 23.78 6.84 27.97
C HIS A 243 25.02 5.96 28.16
N ASP A 244 24.93 4.69 27.78
CA ASP A 244 26.02 3.71 27.90
C ASP A 244 27.12 3.93 26.84
N ASP A 245 26.84 4.70 25.79
CA ASP A 245 27.84 5.13 24.82
C ASP A 245 28.83 6.12 25.46
N LEU A 246 30.08 5.69 25.61
CA LEU A 246 31.15 6.50 26.21
C LEU A 246 31.56 7.70 25.35
N ARG A 247 31.20 7.72 24.06
CA ARG A 247 31.56 8.78 23.11
C ARG A 247 30.40 9.07 22.15
N PRO A 248 29.25 9.56 22.66
CA PRO A 248 28.11 9.83 21.81
C PRO A 248 28.43 10.98 20.86
N GLU A 249 28.01 10.85 19.62
CA GLU A 249 28.05 11.97 18.67
C GLU A 249 27.16 13.11 19.18
N PRO A 250 27.45 14.38 18.85
CA PRO A 250 26.67 15.52 19.32
C PRO A 250 25.16 15.37 19.07
N ASP A 251 24.78 14.80 17.92
CA ASP A 251 23.38 14.60 17.56
C ASP A 251 22.72 13.47 18.35
N ALA A 252 23.46 12.41 18.69
CA ALA A 252 23.00 11.37 19.59
C ALA A 252 22.75 11.92 21.00
N ALA A 253 23.67 12.74 21.51
CA ALA A 253 23.50 13.43 22.79
C ALA A 253 22.29 14.37 22.77
N ARG A 254 22.13 15.19 21.71
CA ARG A 254 20.96 16.07 21.55
C ARG A 254 19.65 15.29 21.48
N ALA A 255 19.61 14.19 20.73
CA ALA A 255 18.43 13.35 20.63
C ALA A 255 18.05 12.73 21.98
N ALA A 256 19.03 12.21 22.73
CA ALA A 256 18.80 11.65 24.07
C ALA A 256 18.27 12.71 25.05
N LEU A 257 18.87 13.91 25.07
CA LEU A 257 18.43 15.02 25.91
C LEU A 257 16.99 15.47 25.58
N ALA A 258 16.64 15.53 24.29
CA ALA A 258 15.30 15.89 23.84
C ALA A 258 14.22 14.89 24.30
N LEU A 259 14.60 13.63 24.57
CA LEU A 259 13.69 12.58 25.00
C LEU A 259 13.50 12.48 26.52
N LEU A 260 14.34 13.16 27.32
CA LEU A 260 14.28 13.09 28.79
C LEU A 260 12.92 13.51 29.39
N PRO A 261 12.22 14.56 28.88
CA PRO A 261 10.90 14.92 29.41
C PRO A 261 9.87 13.80 29.21
N ALA A 262 9.86 13.17 28.03
CA ALA A 262 8.97 12.05 27.73
C ALA A 262 9.30 10.82 28.59
N LEU A 263 10.60 10.52 28.76
CA LEU A 263 11.06 9.42 29.62
C LEU A 263 10.63 9.62 31.07
N ARG A 264 10.78 10.85 31.60
CA ARG A 264 10.34 11.20 32.96
C ARG A 264 8.83 11.03 33.13
N ALA A 265 8.04 11.48 32.16
CA ALA A 265 6.59 11.31 32.21
C ALA A 265 6.18 9.83 32.21
N GLN A 266 6.82 8.99 31.39
CA GLN A 266 6.57 7.55 31.36
C GLN A 266 6.92 6.89 32.70
N LEU A 267 8.08 7.22 33.29
CA LEU A 267 8.50 6.70 34.59
C LEU A 267 7.52 7.09 35.71
N ALA A 268 7.06 8.34 35.74
CA ALA A 268 6.10 8.81 36.72
C ALA A 268 4.76 8.04 36.62
N ALA A 269 4.21 7.91 35.41
CA ALA A 269 2.95 7.19 35.20
C ALA A 269 3.03 5.70 35.59
N GLU A 270 4.18 5.05 35.37
CA GLU A 270 4.39 3.67 35.80
C GLU A 270 4.47 3.55 37.33
N LEU A 271 5.13 4.50 38.01
CA LEU A 271 5.18 4.54 39.48
C LEU A 271 3.78 4.73 40.08
N ASP A 272 2.97 5.64 39.52
CA ASP A 272 1.59 5.85 39.96
C ASP A 272 0.77 4.56 39.80
N THR A 273 0.88 3.91 38.64
CA THR A 273 0.20 2.62 38.37
C THR A 273 0.61 1.52 39.35
N ILE A 274 1.90 1.45 39.72
CA ILE A 274 2.40 0.48 40.71
C ILE A 274 1.87 0.84 42.10
N GLY A 275 1.88 2.12 42.46
CA GLY A 275 1.33 2.63 43.72
C GLY A 275 -0.14 2.25 43.90
N ASP A 276 -0.96 2.47 42.89
CA ASP A 276 -2.38 2.11 42.91
C ASP A 276 -2.62 0.61 43.08
N ARG A 277 -1.84 -0.24 42.39
CA ARG A 277 -1.93 -1.70 42.52
C ARG A 277 -1.53 -2.18 43.92
N LEU A 278 -0.47 -1.60 44.47
CA LEU A 278 0.00 -1.96 45.81
C LEU A 278 -1.00 -1.49 46.88
N ALA A 279 -1.58 -0.30 46.73
CA ALA A 279 -2.63 0.18 47.62
C ALA A 279 -3.88 -0.71 47.58
N ALA A 280 -4.29 -1.15 46.38
CA ALA A 280 -5.42 -2.05 46.20
C ALA A 280 -5.19 -3.46 46.75
N ALA A 281 -3.93 -3.91 46.91
CA ALA A 281 -3.60 -5.23 47.44
C ALA A 281 -3.56 -5.27 48.99
N VAL A 282 -3.58 -4.11 49.65
CA VAL A 282 -3.54 -3.98 51.12
C VAL A 282 -4.96 -3.83 51.72
N VAL A 283 -5.98 -3.67 50.88
CA VAL A 283 -7.41 -3.63 51.23
C VAL A 283 -8.03 -5.02 51.07
#